data_AF-A0A6N8V0G4-F1
#
_entry.id   AF-A0A6N8V0G4-F1
#
_cell.length_a   1.000
_cell.length_b   1.000
_cell.length_c   1.000
_cell.angle_alpha   90.00
_cell.angle_beta   90.00
_cell.angle_gamma   90.00
#
_symmetry.space_group_name_H-M   'P 1'
#
loop_
_entity.id
_entity.type
_entity.pdbx_description
1 polymer ?
#
loop_
_entity_poly.entity_id
_entity_poly.type
_entity_poly.pdbx_seq_one_letter_code
_entity_poly.pdbx_strand_id
1 'polypeptide(L)'
;MAVHDAYARLTPYELLLPEPDFADRRFPAIGDEAVQQGVDTGNPAAFVMLGAVQGALAELREEDAPPESVHDHGSVLYFVYHLWRTAGAVVVAQQKTLRALLSGDAGQQGPGPKSLWANELAGGAGYIQLPQHLVWIEEARNGPPESVDGFFWFGDAHRACHLALVAGMRGDRPGFAVVPVPPQPLDALPGWAAGPAREGGGDFETSLPGAELDGLIGIRTPAEVFKLATLLLRRLVMERSGDYASPARAPDPARPHDDSPVSAGPTPSALPYVTL
;
A
#
# COMPACT_ATOMS: atom_id res chain seq x y z
N MET A 1 7.31 21.10 -3.07
CA MET A 1 6.95 19.78 -2.52
C MET A 1 5.91 20.02 -1.44
N ALA A 2 4.80 19.28 -1.45
CA ALA A 2 3.97 19.23 -0.26
C ALA A 2 4.84 18.66 0.87
N VAL A 3 4.85 19.31 2.03
CA VAL A 3 5.67 18.91 3.20
C VAL A 3 5.38 17.46 3.60
N HIS A 4 4.17 16.98 3.30
CA HIS A 4 3.62 15.68 3.70
C HIS A 4 4.05 14.48 2.82
N ASP A 5 4.83 14.72 1.78
CA ASP A 5 5.45 13.67 0.96
C ASP A 5 6.93 13.45 1.32
N ALA A 6 7.45 14.21 2.29
CA ALA A 6 8.84 14.12 2.74
C ALA A 6 9.04 13.07 3.85
N TYR A 7 7.96 12.61 4.46
CA TYR A 7 7.97 11.64 5.56
C TYR A 7 6.79 10.66 5.45
N ALA A 8 6.90 9.49 6.06
CA ALA A 8 5.79 8.55 6.15
C ALA A 8 4.73 9.09 7.10
N ARG A 9 3.48 9.18 6.63
CA ARG A 9 2.33 9.51 7.47
C ARG A 9 1.79 8.24 8.10
N LEU A 10 1.01 8.39 9.16
CA LEU A 10 0.37 7.30 9.89
C LEU A 10 -0.21 6.26 8.94
N THR A 11 0.24 5.02 9.09
CA THR A 11 -0.08 3.94 8.15
C THR A 11 -1.36 3.20 8.56
N PRO A 12 -1.99 2.46 7.64
CA PRO A 12 -3.13 1.60 7.98
C PRO A 12 -2.76 0.49 8.98
N TYR A 13 -1.48 0.09 9.03
CA TYR A 13 -0.95 -0.82 10.06
C TYR A 13 -1.06 -0.19 11.46
N GLU A 14 -0.63 1.05 11.61
CA GLU A 14 -0.65 1.77 12.89
C GLU A 14 -2.05 2.20 13.32
N LEU A 15 -2.97 2.40 12.36
CA LEU A 15 -4.37 2.70 12.66
C LEU A 15 -5.19 1.47 13.04
N LEU A 16 -4.91 0.31 12.43
CA LEU A 16 -5.66 -0.92 12.71
C LEU A 16 -5.29 -1.49 14.07
N LEU A 17 -4.01 -1.47 14.43
CA LEU A 17 -3.54 -2.17 15.61
C LEU A 17 -3.69 -1.29 16.86
N PRO A 18 -4.43 -1.74 17.89
CA PRO A 18 -4.79 -0.90 19.04
C PRO A 18 -3.57 -0.61 19.93
N GLU A 19 -2.60 -1.51 19.96
CA GLU A 19 -1.43 -1.48 20.84
C GLU A 19 -0.16 -1.82 20.04
N PRO A 20 1.00 -1.21 20.36
CA PRO A 20 2.25 -1.47 19.63
C PRO A 20 2.71 -2.93 19.63
N ASP A 21 2.40 -3.70 20.67
CA ASP A 21 2.79 -5.10 20.83
C ASP A 21 1.73 -6.09 20.32
N PHE A 22 0.60 -5.60 19.79
CA PHE A 22 -0.50 -6.46 19.33
C PHE A 22 -0.02 -7.48 18.29
N ALA A 23 0.73 -7.02 17.28
CA ALA A 23 1.24 -7.88 16.21
C ALA A 23 2.19 -8.95 16.78
N ASP A 24 3.14 -8.56 17.62
CA ASP A 24 4.12 -9.47 18.22
C ASP A 24 3.46 -10.49 19.16
N ARG A 25 2.34 -10.12 19.78
CA ARG A 25 1.55 -11.01 20.65
C ARG A 25 0.66 -11.98 19.87
N ARG A 26 0.06 -11.55 18.76
CA ARG A 26 -1.00 -12.31 18.05
C ARG A 26 -0.53 -13.02 16.79
N PHE A 27 0.36 -12.42 16.01
CA PHE A 27 0.73 -12.94 14.70
C PHE A 27 1.57 -14.23 14.74
N PRO A 28 2.43 -14.49 15.74
CA PRO A 28 3.11 -15.79 15.85
C PRO A 28 2.12 -16.97 15.90
N ALA A 29 1.03 -16.83 16.65
CA ALA A 29 0.02 -17.89 16.79
C ALA A 29 -0.69 -18.22 15.46
N ILE A 30 -0.88 -17.22 14.59
CA ILE A 30 -1.43 -17.41 13.24
C ILE A 30 -0.47 -18.26 12.39
N GLY A 31 0.83 -17.94 12.43
CA GLY A 31 1.86 -18.69 11.73
C GLY A 31 1.97 -20.14 12.22
N ASP A 32 1.98 -20.33 13.54
CA ASP A 32 2.06 -21.65 14.16
C ASP A 32 0.84 -22.52 13.83
N GLU A 33 -0.37 -21.97 13.93
CA GLU A 33 -1.61 -22.67 13.58
C GLU A 33 -1.63 -23.06 12.09
N ALA A 34 -1.25 -22.14 11.20
CA ALA A 34 -1.20 -22.41 9.76
C ALA A 34 -0.23 -23.55 9.42
N VAL A 35 0.94 -23.58 10.06
CA VAL A 35 1.91 -24.68 9.89
C VAL A 35 1.34 -26.00 10.43
N GLN A 36 0.74 -25.99 11.61
CA GLN A 36 0.14 -27.20 12.21
C GLN A 36 -0.99 -27.78 11.37
N GLN A 37 -1.80 -26.93 10.74
CA GLN A 37 -2.93 -27.34 9.90
C GLN A 37 -2.58 -27.51 8.41
N GLY A 38 -1.35 -27.18 8.00
CA GLY A 38 -0.93 -27.22 6.59
C GLY A 38 -1.68 -26.22 5.72
N VAL A 39 -2.11 -25.09 6.28
CA VAL A 39 -2.86 -24.04 5.59
C VAL A 39 -1.90 -23.05 4.93
N ASP A 40 -2.12 -22.78 3.65
CA ASP A 40 -1.42 -21.70 2.96
C ASP A 40 -1.98 -20.33 3.36
N THR A 41 -1.18 -19.57 4.12
CA THR A 41 -1.49 -18.19 4.51
C THR A 41 -1.52 -17.21 3.35
N GLY A 42 -1.07 -17.59 2.14
CA GLY A 42 -1.21 -16.80 0.90
C GLY A 42 -2.59 -16.93 0.24
N ASN A 43 -3.47 -17.78 0.78
CA ASN A 43 -4.86 -17.87 0.36
C ASN A 43 -5.75 -17.06 1.34
N PRO A 44 -6.35 -15.94 0.92
CA PRO A 44 -7.15 -15.09 1.82
C PRO A 44 -8.33 -15.83 2.46
N ALA A 45 -8.99 -16.71 1.69
CA ALA A 45 -10.15 -17.46 2.16
C ALA A 45 -9.75 -18.54 3.18
N ALA A 46 -8.58 -19.14 3.03
CA ALA A 46 -8.07 -20.10 4.02
C ALA A 46 -7.52 -19.39 5.26
N PHE A 47 -6.81 -18.27 5.07
CA PHE A 47 -6.26 -17.45 6.14
C PHE A 47 -7.34 -16.99 7.12
N VAL A 48 -8.44 -16.42 6.62
CA VAL A 48 -9.50 -15.89 7.49
C VAL A 48 -10.16 -16.98 8.34
N MET A 49 -10.09 -18.25 7.92
CA MET A 49 -10.73 -19.36 8.63
C MET A 49 -9.91 -19.89 9.82
N LEU A 50 -8.66 -19.45 9.99
CA LEU A 50 -7.81 -19.85 11.12
C LEU A 50 -8.37 -19.31 12.45
N GLY A 51 -8.34 -20.14 13.49
CA GLY A 51 -8.87 -19.78 14.80
C GLY A 51 -8.13 -18.60 15.44
N ALA A 52 -6.80 -18.54 15.28
CA ALA A 52 -5.97 -17.44 15.74
C ALA A 52 -6.28 -16.13 15.01
N VAL A 53 -6.64 -16.19 13.72
CA VAL A 53 -7.09 -15.02 12.94
C VAL A 53 -8.45 -14.54 13.45
N GLN A 54 -9.38 -15.46 13.70
CA GLN A 54 -10.68 -15.12 14.30
C GLN A 54 -10.53 -14.51 15.70
N GLY A 55 -9.60 -15.01 16.51
CA GLY A 55 -9.27 -14.45 17.82
C GLY A 55 -8.72 -13.03 17.71
N ALA A 56 -7.75 -12.79 16.81
CA ALA A 56 -7.22 -11.45 16.56
C ALA A 56 -8.31 -10.48 16.06
N LEU A 57 -9.16 -10.91 15.13
CA LEU A 57 -10.28 -10.11 14.65
C LEU A 57 -11.29 -9.79 15.76
N ALA A 58 -11.50 -10.68 16.72
CA ALA A 58 -12.39 -10.43 17.84
C ALA A 58 -11.89 -9.31 18.76
N GLU A 59 -10.57 -9.17 18.95
CA GLU A 59 -9.98 -8.07 19.72
C GLU A 59 -9.93 -6.75 18.96
N LEU A 60 -9.82 -6.79 17.62
CA LEU A 60 -9.85 -5.59 16.78
C LEU A 60 -11.25 -4.99 16.65
N ARG A 61 -12.30 -5.74 17.02
CA ARG A 61 -13.68 -5.24 16.97
C ARG A 61 -13.92 -4.30 18.13
N GLU A 62 -14.34 -3.08 17.82
CA GLU A 62 -15.07 -2.25 18.76
C GLU A 62 -16.44 -2.89 19.05
N GLU A 63 -16.90 -2.79 20.31
CA GLU A 63 -18.06 -3.51 20.84
C GLU A 63 -19.38 -3.24 20.05
N ASP A 64 -19.46 -2.12 19.33
CA ASP A 64 -20.60 -1.65 18.54
C ASP A 64 -20.34 -1.60 17.01
N ALA A 65 -19.27 -2.22 16.49
CA ALA A 65 -18.91 -2.11 15.07
C ALA A 65 -19.92 -2.85 14.16
N PRO A 66 -20.36 -2.25 13.03
CA PRO A 66 -21.30 -2.88 12.10
C PRO A 66 -20.71 -4.13 11.44
N PRO A 67 -21.50 -5.15 11.06
CA PRO A 67 -21.00 -6.43 10.54
C PRO A 67 -20.16 -6.33 9.27
N GLU A 68 -20.42 -5.32 8.45
CA GLU A 68 -19.65 -5.02 7.23
C GLU A 68 -18.20 -4.64 7.52
N SER A 69 -17.92 -4.06 8.69
CA SER A 69 -16.55 -3.77 9.14
C SER A 69 -15.71 -5.04 9.24
N VAL A 70 -16.29 -6.21 9.51
CA VAL A 70 -15.54 -7.47 9.70
C VAL A 70 -14.82 -7.92 8.42
N HIS A 71 -15.44 -7.74 7.26
CA HIS A 71 -14.83 -8.12 5.98
C HIS A 71 -13.68 -7.18 5.61
N ASP A 72 -13.80 -5.91 5.97
CA ASP A 72 -12.74 -4.92 5.81
C ASP A 72 -11.59 -5.21 6.77
N HIS A 73 -11.85 -5.47 8.05
CA HIS A 73 -10.83 -5.84 9.04
C HIS A 73 -10.10 -7.14 8.67
N GLY A 74 -10.79 -8.15 8.16
CA GLY A 74 -10.17 -9.39 7.69
C GLY A 74 -9.22 -9.14 6.52
N SER A 75 -9.62 -8.30 5.57
CA SER A 75 -8.78 -7.92 4.43
C SER A 75 -7.57 -7.09 4.88
N VAL A 76 -7.74 -6.11 5.77
CA VAL A 76 -6.62 -5.30 6.26
C VAL A 76 -5.65 -6.17 7.07
N LEU A 77 -6.17 -6.99 7.99
CA LEU A 77 -5.37 -7.88 8.84
C LEU A 77 -4.53 -8.85 8.00
N TYR A 78 -5.08 -9.34 6.89
CA TYR A 78 -4.35 -10.19 5.94
C TYR A 78 -3.08 -9.50 5.42
N PHE A 79 -3.18 -8.26 4.93
CA PHE A 79 -2.01 -7.53 4.44
C PHE A 79 -1.06 -7.10 5.55
N VAL A 80 -1.59 -6.67 6.70
CA VAL A 80 -0.83 -6.28 7.89
C VAL A 80 -0.02 -7.47 8.44
N TYR A 81 -0.60 -8.68 8.46
CA TYR A 81 0.10 -9.90 8.85
C TYR A 81 1.29 -10.19 7.92
N HIS A 82 1.10 -10.13 6.60
CA HIS A 82 2.19 -10.38 5.64
C HIS A 82 3.26 -9.28 5.67
N LEU A 83 2.87 -8.03 5.92
CA LEU A 83 3.80 -6.94 6.18
C LEU A 83 4.69 -7.25 7.40
N TRP A 84 4.09 -7.62 8.53
CA TRP A 84 4.84 -7.97 9.75
C TRP A 84 5.72 -9.21 9.54
N ARG A 85 5.16 -10.28 8.98
CA ARG A 85 5.85 -11.57 8.82
C ARG A 85 7.11 -11.47 7.97
N THR A 86 7.10 -10.59 6.97
CA THR A 86 8.23 -10.40 6.05
C THR A 86 9.17 -9.28 6.49
N ALA A 87 8.92 -8.65 7.65
CA ALA A 87 9.56 -7.40 8.07
C ALA A 87 9.53 -6.35 6.94
N GLY A 88 8.38 -6.26 6.26
CA GLY A 88 8.19 -5.44 5.08
C GLY A 88 8.31 -3.95 5.40
N ALA A 89 8.70 -3.18 4.38
CA ALA A 89 9.01 -1.76 4.55
C ALA A 89 7.81 -0.87 4.20
N VAL A 90 7.73 0.27 4.90
CA VAL A 90 6.93 1.41 4.45
C VAL A 90 7.77 2.21 3.45
N VAL A 91 7.16 2.55 2.31
CA VAL A 91 7.81 3.27 1.22
C VAL A 91 6.99 4.49 0.88
N VAL A 92 7.58 5.68 0.89
CA VAL A 92 6.92 6.94 0.57
C VAL A 92 7.26 7.33 -0.86
N ALA A 93 6.29 7.27 -1.76
CA ALA A 93 6.46 7.75 -3.12
C ALA A 93 6.34 9.27 -3.18
N GLN A 94 7.38 9.96 -3.63
CA GLN A 94 7.33 11.40 -3.80
C GLN A 94 6.52 11.78 -5.04
N GLN A 95 5.81 12.91 -4.98
CA GLN A 95 5.03 13.44 -6.10
C GLN A 95 5.84 13.55 -7.40
N LYS A 96 7.11 13.99 -7.31
CA LYS A 96 7.98 14.12 -8.48
C LYS A 96 8.26 12.75 -9.12
N THR A 97 8.60 11.75 -8.31
CA THR A 97 8.89 10.40 -8.77
C THR A 97 7.66 9.76 -9.39
N LEU A 98 6.51 9.85 -8.72
CA LEU A 98 5.25 9.31 -9.26
C LEU A 98 4.91 9.94 -10.62
N ARG A 99 4.99 11.26 -10.75
CA ARG A 99 4.70 11.93 -12.02
C ARG A 99 5.69 11.52 -13.12
N ALA A 100 6.99 11.46 -12.81
CA ALA A 100 7.98 11.03 -13.79
C ALA A 100 7.75 9.59 -14.29
N LEU A 101 7.30 8.68 -13.39
CA LEU A 101 6.95 7.30 -13.75
C LEU A 101 5.72 7.25 -14.68
N LEU A 102 4.69 8.06 -14.40
CA LEU A 102 3.45 8.07 -15.18
C LEU A 102 3.58 8.77 -16.53
N SER A 103 4.40 9.82 -16.62
CA SER A 103 4.68 10.52 -17.88
C SER A 103 5.59 9.70 -18.82
N GLY A 104 6.23 8.63 -18.32
CA GLY A 104 7.23 7.86 -19.07
C GLY A 104 8.59 8.56 -19.19
N ASP A 105 8.75 9.73 -18.57
CA ASP A 105 9.98 10.51 -18.52
C ASP A 105 11.08 9.83 -17.69
N ALA A 106 10.69 8.97 -16.74
CA ALA A 106 11.58 8.10 -15.99
C ALA A 106 12.10 6.94 -16.86
N GLY A 107 12.69 7.28 -18.01
CA GLY A 107 13.38 6.36 -18.91
C GLY A 107 12.45 5.34 -19.57
N GLN A 108 12.36 5.46 -20.90
CA GLN A 108 12.21 4.31 -21.80
C GLN A 108 13.40 3.34 -21.61
N GLN A 109 13.53 2.73 -20.43
CA GLN A 109 14.26 1.50 -20.31
C GLN A 109 13.21 0.43 -20.62
N GLY A 110 13.24 -0.03 -21.87
CA GLY A 110 12.52 -1.23 -22.31
C GLY A 110 12.74 -2.39 -21.34
N PRO A 111 12.05 -3.52 -21.50
CA PRO A 111 12.10 -4.60 -20.53
C PRO A 111 13.57 -5.03 -20.32
N GLY A 112 14.20 -4.52 -19.25
CA GLY A 112 15.41 -5.10 -18.69
C GLY A 112 15.14 -6.58 -18.50
N PRO A 113 16.16 -7.45 -18.63
CA PRO A 113 16.02 -8.87 -18.89
C PRO A 113 14.77 -9.41 -18.20
N LYS A 114 13.73 -9.63 -19.01
CA LYS A 114 12.36 -9.91 -18.55
C LYS A 114 12.44 -10.87 -17.37
N SER A 115 11.87 -10.51 -16.22
CA SER A 115 11.64 -11.32 -15.00
C SER A 115 12.57 -11.14 -13.79
N LEU A 116 13.75 -10.51 -13.86
CA LEU A 116 14.64 -10.53 -12.68
C LEU A 116 14.11 -9.74 -11.47
N TRP A 117 13.56 -8.55 -11.68
CA TRP A 117 13.06 -7.74 -10.57
C TRP A 117 11.78 -8.29 -9.94
N ALA A 118 10.94 -9.00 -10.70
CA ALA A 118 9.74 -9.64 -10.17
C ALA A 118 10.08 -10.81 -9.24
N ASN A 119 11.23 -11.47 -9.47
CA ASN A 119 11.74 -12.50 -8.56
C ASN A 119 12.13 -11.93 -7.19
N GLU A 120 12.63 -10.69 -7.15
CA GLU A 120 12.99 -10.04 -5.89
C GLU A 120 11.78 -9.67 -5.03
N LEU A 121 10.57 -9.67 -5.61
CA LEU A 121 9.32 -9.43 -4.88
C LEU A 121 8.74 -10.71 -4.27
N ALA A 122 9.18 -11.89 -4.71
CA ALA A 122 8.67 -13.15 -4.18
C ALA A 122 9.04 -13.30 -2.70
N GLY A 123 8.06 -13.55 -1.85
CA GLY A 123 8.24 -13.62 -0.40
C GLY A 123 8.45 -12.27 0.29
N GLY A 124 8.37 -11.15 -0.44
CA GLY A 124 8.39 -9.80 0.11
C GLY A 124 7.00 -9.23 0.33
N ALA A 125 6.88 -8.28 1.25
CA ALA A 125 5.70 -7.43 1.40
C ALA A 125 6.11 -5.97 1.68
N GLY A 126 5.16 -5.06 1.53
CA GLY A 126 5.36 -3.67 1.86
C GLY A 126 4.06 -2.85 1.79
N TYR A 127 4.17 -1.63 2.29
CA TYR A 127 3.15 -0.60 2.11
C TYR A 127 3.78 0.57 1.35
N ILE A 128 3.24 0.90 0.17
CA ILE A 128 3.68 2.07 -0.58
C ILE A 128 2.66 3.18 -0.36
N GLN A 129 3.07 4.23 0.35
CA GLN A 129 2.31 5.44 0.56
C GLN A 129 2.51 6.40 -0.62
N LEU A 130 1.40 6.83 -1.20
CA LEU A 130 1.34 7.74 -2.35
C LEU A 130 1.33 9.21 -1.89
N PRO A 131 1.61 10.16 -2.79
CA PRO A 131 1.51 11.58 -2.47
C PRO A 131 0.11 11.96 -2.01
N GLN A 132 0.03 12.73 -0.94
CA GLN A 132 -1.25 13.07 -0.32
C GLN A 132 -2.14 13.84 -1.31
N HIS A 133 -3.41 13.45 -1.42
CA HIS A 133 -4.43 14.10 -2.27
C HIS A 133 -4.12 14.14 -3.78
N LEU A 134 -3.16 13.35 -4.25
CA LEU A 134 -2.82 13.30 -5.68
C LEU A 134 -3.57 12.20 -6.43
N VAL A 135 -3.72 11.03 -5.80
CA VAL A 135 -4.36 9.85 -6.40
C VAL A 135 -5.72 9.63 -5.76
N TRP A 136 -6.74 9.37 -6.59
CA TRP A 136 -8.13 9.27 -6.16
C TRP A 136 -8.82 8.06 -6.78
N ILE A 137 -9.68 7.38 -6.03
CA ILE A 137 -10.62 6.39 -6.56
C ILE A 137 -11.89 7.14 -6.95
N GLU A 138 -12.26 7.14 -8.24
CA GLU A 138 -13.44 7.88 -8.73
C GLU A 138 -14.74 7.08 -8.60
N GLU A 139 -14.67 5.76 -8.76
CA GLU A 139 -15.82 4.87 -8.66
C GLU A 139 -15.66 3.92 -7.47
N ALA A 140 -15.68 4.46 -6.25
CA ALA A 140 -15.96 3.63 -5.08
C ALA A 140 -17.40 3.08 -5.22
N ARG A 141 -17.65 1.82 -4.82
CA ARG A 141 -18.92 1.08 -5.01
C ARG A 141 -20.16 1.75 -4.36
N ASN A 142 -20.56 2.95 -4.82
CA ASN A 142 -21.61 3.85 -4.32
C ASN A 142 -21.15 4.95 -3.33
N GLY A 143 -20.07 5.68 -3.62
CA GLY A 143 -19.62 6.80 -2.77
C GLY A 143 -19.00 7.96 -3.55
N PRO A 144 -18.78 9.12 -2.90
CA PRO A 144 -17.98 10.18 -3.49
C PRO A 144 -16.53 9.69 -3.72
N PRO A 145 -15.80 10.32 -4.65
CA PRO A 145 -14.39 10.00 -4.86
C PRO A 145 -13.57 10.11 -3.58
N GLU A 146 -12.70 9.13 -3.34
CA GLU A 146 -11.86 9.09 -2.14
C GLU A 146 -10.38 9.18 -2.50
N SER A 147 -9.64 9.99 -1.74
CA SER A 147 -8.18 10.09 -1.87
C SER A 147 -7.54 8.77 -1.44
N VAL A 148 -6.62 8.28 -2.26
CA VAL A 148 -5.81 7.09 -1.99
C VAL A 148 -4.60 7.51 -1.17
N ASP A 149 -4.43 6.90 0.00
CA ASP A 149 -3.21 7.10 0.79
C ASP A 149 -2.06 6.23 0.28
N GLY A 150 -2.35 5.01 -0.17
CA GLY A 150 -1.33 4.07 -0.61
C GLY A 150 -1.88 2.71 -0.98
N PHE A 151 -0.99 1.72 -1.06
CA PHE A 151 -1.38 0.33 -1.25
C PHE A 151 -0.47 -0.64 -0.52
N PHE A 152 -1.08 -1.71 -0.03
CA PHE A 152 -0.35 -2.90 0.40
C PHE A 152 0.01 -3.75 -0.81
N TRP A 153 1.17 -4.41 -0.72
CA TRP A 153 1.57 -5.46 -1.64
C TRP A 153 2.26 -6.59 -0.89
N PHE A 154 2.11 -7.81 -1.40
CA PHE A 154 3.04 -8.90 -1.09
C PHE A 154 3.07 -9.94 -2.22
N GLY A 155 4.22 -10.57 -2.40
CA GLY A 155 4.40 -11.71 -3.29
C GLY A 155 4.37 -13.02 -2.51
N ASP A 156 3.44 -13.91 -2.82
CA ASP A 156 3.31 -15.19 -2.11
C ASP A 156 4.29 -16.28 -2.63
N ALA A 157 4.27 -17.43 -1.95
CA ALA A 157 5.11 -18.58 -2.30
C ALA A 157 4.72 -19.23 -3.66
N HIS A 158 3.50 -18.98 -4.15
CA HIS A 158 3.00 -19.43 -5.44
C HIS A 158 3.26 -18.41 -6.56
N ARG A 159 4.03 -17.35 -6.28
CA ARG A 159 4.35 -16.25 -7.18
C ARG A 159 3.13 -15.46 -7.64
N ALA A 160 2.11 -15.32 -6.80
CA ALA A 160 1.06 -14.33 -7.00
C ALA A 160 1.40 -13.03 -6.24
N CYS A 161 1.15 -11.90 -6.89
CA CYS A 161 1.17 -10.57 -6.32
C CYS A 161 -0.23 -10.23 -5.84
N HIS A 162 -0.36 -9.99 -4.54
CA HIS A 162 -1.58 -9.52 -3.91
C HIS A 162 -1.45 -8.01 -3.70
N LEU A 163 -2.52 -7.26 -3.99
CA LEU A 163 -2.57 -5.81 -3.82
C LEU A 163 -3.87 -5.40 -3.12
N ALA A 164 -3.80 -4.36 -2.31
CA ALA A 164 -4.99 -3.65 -1.85
C ALA A 164 -4.73 -2.16 -1.74
N LEU A 165 -5.58 -1.36 -2.38
CA LEU A 165 -5.56 0.09 -2.20
C LEU A 165 -6.09 0.44 -0.82
N VAL A 166 -5.56 1.51 -0.25
CA VAL A 166 -6.08 2.13 0.96
C VAL A 166 -6.48 3.56 0.67
N ALA A 167 -7.74 3.88 0.94
CA ALA A 167 -8.34 5.17 0.62
C ALA A 167 -9.13 5.74 1.80
N GLY A 168 -9.40 7.04 1.73
CA GLY A 168 -10.27 7.71 2.69
C GLY A 168 -9.67 7.80 4.10
N MET A 169 -8.34 7.73 4.23
CA MET A 169 -7.59 7.99 5.46
C MET A 169 -7.78 9.46 5.85
N ARG A 170 -8.55 9.72 6.90
CA ARG A 170 -8.80 11.08 7.40
C ARG A 170 -8.72 11.10 8.91
N GLY A 171 -8.19 12.20 9.47
CA GLY A 171 -8.12 12.37 10.93
C GLY A 171 -9.47 12.73 11.58
N ASP A 172 -10.47 13.13 10.79
CA ASP A 172 -11.78 13.61 11.26
C ASP A 172 -12.89 12.54 11.24
N ARG A 173 -12.63 11.35 10.67
CA ARG A 173 -13.52 10.19 10.75
C ARG A 173 -12.73 8.95 11.14
N PRO A 174 -13.26 8.07 12.01
CA PRO A 174 -12.63 6.79 12.26
C PRO A 174 -12.70 5.91 10.99
N GLY A 175 -11.59 5.23 10.71
CA GLY A 175 -11.51 4.21 9.67
C GLY A 175 -11.05 4.69 8.28
N PHE A 176 -10.77 3.71 7.44
CA PHE A 176 -10.32 3.85 6.06
C PHE A 176 -10.88 2.69 5.23
N ALA A 177 -10.97 2.88 3.92
CA ALA A 177 -11.40 1.84 3.01
C ALA A 177 -10.18 1.04 2.55
N VAL A 178 -10.30 -0.29 2.53
CA VAL A 178 -9.34 -1.18 1.86
C VAL A 178 -10.02 -1.85 0.69
N VAL A 179 -9.43 -1.73 -0.49
CA VAL A 179 -9.97 -2.29 -1.73
C VAL A 179 -8.99 -3.33 -2.26
N PRO A 180 -9.17 -4.62 -1.90
CA PRO A 180 -8.38 -5.70 -2.46
C PRO A 180 -8.59 -5.83 -3.96
N VAL A 181 -7.52 -6.14 -4.68
CA VAL A 181 -7.54 -6.39 -6.11
C VAL A 181 -7.28 -7.88 -6.37
N PRO A 182 -7.98 -8.53 -7.32
CA PRO A 182 -7.71 -9.92 -7.66
C PRO A 182 -6.22 -10.18 -7.93
N PRO A 183 -5.59 -11.16 -7.24
CA PRO A 183 -4.16 -11.40 -7.36
C PRO A 183 -3.74 -11.70 -8.80
N GLN A 184 -2.52 -11.29 -9.17
CA GLN A 184 -1.95 -11.53 -10.50
C GLN A 184 -0.61 -12.26 -10.37
N PRO A 185 -0.22 -13.11 -11.33
CA PRO A 185 1.11 -13.70 -11.33
C PRO A 185 2.21 -12.62 -11.33
N LEU A 186 3.26 -12.79 -10.52
CA LEU A 186 4.41 -11.88 -10.48
C LEU A 186 5.06 -11.70 -11.86
N ASP A 187 5.06 -12.76 -12.67
CA ASP A 187 5.61 -12.74 -14.04
C ASP A 187 4.77 -11.91 -15.02
N ALA A 188 3.52 -11.58 -14.66
CA ALA A 188 2.66 -10.69 -15.44
C ALA A 188 2.93 -9.20 -15.16
N LEU A 189 3.57 -8.85 -14.02
CA LEU A 189 3.83 -7.46 -13.63
C LEU A 189 4.54 -6.65 -14.72
N PRO A 190 5.63 -7.12 -15.37
CA PRO A 190 6.25 -6.37 -16.46
C PRO A 190 5.30 -5.99 -17.60
N GLY A 191 4.27 -6.79 -17.86
CA GLY A 191 3.25 -6.49 -18.87
C GLY A 191 2.37 -5.30 -18.49
N TRP A 192 2.01 -5.17 -17.21
CA TRP A 192 1.19 -4.06 -16.70
C TRP A 192 1.87 -2.71 -16.81
N ALA A 193 3.21 -2.64 -16.69
CA ALA A 193 3.95 -1.38 -16.87
C ALA A 193 3.93 -0.87 -18.33
N ALA A 194 3.90 -1.79 -19.30
CA ALA A 194 4.06 -1.46 -20.71
C ALA A 194 2.72 -1.31 -21.46
N GLY A 195 1.67 -2.02 -21.02
CA GLY A 195 0.36 -2.01 -21.67
C GLY A 195 -0.53 -0.83 -21.26
N PRO A 196 -1.59 -0.55 -22.04
CA PRO A 196 -2.68 0.30 -21.58
C PRO A 196 -3.42 -0.39 -20.43
N ALA A 197 -3.82 0.39 -19.43
CA ALA A 197 -4.65 -0.07 -18.31
C ALA A 197 -6.15 0.21 -18.52
N ARG A 198 -6.50 1.02 -19.53
CA ARG A 198 -7.87 1.39 -19.87
C ARG A 198 -8.21 1.10 -21.34
N GLU A 199 -9.44 0.66 -21.58
CA GLU A 199 -10.02 0.60 -22.92
C GLU A 199 -10.52 2.00 -23.33
N GLY A 200 -9.64 2.80 -23.93
CA GLY A 200 -9.94 4.16 -24.40
C GLY A 200 -9.65 5.24 -23.36
N GLY A 201 -9.32 6.45 -23.85
CA GLY A 201 -8.74 7.52 -23.02
C GLY A 201 -7.30 7.23 -22.61
N GLY A 202 -6.68 8.19 -21.93
CA GLY A 202 -5.40 8.00 -21.26
C GLY A 202 -5.55 7.21 -19.96
N ASP A 203 -4.56 6.38 -19.67
CA ASP A 203 -4.47 5.73 -18.35
C ASP A 203 -4.44 6.79 -17.26
N PHE A 204 -5.17 6.56 -16.18
CA PHE A 204 -5.27 7.46 -15.03
C PHE A 204 -5.92 8.83 -15.28
N GLU A 205 -6.46 9.08 -16.48
CA GLU A 205 -7.27 10.27 -16.73
C GLU A 205 -8.45 10.31 -15.77
N THR A 206 -8.72 11.52 -15.28
CA THR A 206 -9.74 11.78 -14.27
C THR A 206 -10.72 12.86 -14.71
N SER A 207 -11.96 12.74 -14.25
CA SER A 207 -13.01 13.73 -14.47
C SER A 207 -13.32 14.55 -13.22
N LEU A 208 -12.48 14.44 -12.18
CA LEU A 208 -12.68 15.16 -10.93
C LEU A 208 -12.61 16.68 -11.14
N PRO A 209 -13.54 17.46 -10.55
CA PRO A 209 -13.47 18.91 -10.59
C PRO A 209 -12.12 19.41 -10.07
N GLY A 210 -11.47 20.30 -10.84
CA GLY A 210 -10.16 20.84 -10.47
C GLY A 210 -8.97 19.95 -10.79
N ALA A 211 -9.17 18.77 -11.39
CA ALA A 211 -8.09 17.85 -11.74
C ALA A 211 -7.00 18.49 -12.62
N GLU A 212 -7.39 19.38 -13.54
CA GLU A 212 -6.48 20.10 -14.45
C GLU A 212 -5.52 21.04 -13.71
N LEU A 213 -5.92 21.55 -12.53
CA LEU A 213 -5.13 22.52 -11.76
C LEU A 213 -4.00 21.83 -11.00
N ASP A 214 -4.32 20.70 -10.37
CA ASP A 214 -3.38 19.97 -9.51
C ASP A 214 -2.80 18.71 -10.19
N GLY A 215 -3.18 18.46 -11.45
CA GLY A 215 -2.80 17.27 -12.21
C GLY A 215 -3.16 15.99 -11.46
N LEU A 216 -4.41 15.88 -11.02
CA LEU A 216 -4.91 14.74 -10.24
C LEU A 216 -4.90 13.46 -11.08
N ILE A 217 -4.78 12.32 -10.39
CA ILE A 217 -4.67 10.98 -10.98
C ILE A 217 -5.90 10.19 -10.55
N GLY A 218 -6.67 9.68 -11.52
CA GLY A 218 -7.88 8.90 -11.28
C GLY A 218 -7.64 7.40 -11.40
N ILE A 219 -8.11 6.63 -10.42
CA ILE A 219 -8.18 5.17 -10.46
C ILE A 219 -9.64 4.75 -10.63
N ARG A 220 -9.90 3.98 -11.68
CA ARG A 220 -11.22 3.47 -12.04
C ARG A 220 -11.24 1.95 -12.21
N THR A 221 -10.10 1.35 -12.57
CA THR A 221 -10.04 -0.09 -12.84
C THR A 221 -8.95 -0.80 -12.01
N PRO A 222 -9.13 -2.11 -11.74
CA PRO A 222 -8.06 -2.97 -11.21
C PRO A 222 -6.75 -2.93 -12.01
N ALA A 223 -6.85 -2.79 -13.35
CA ALA A 223 -5.69 -2.73 -14.23
C ALA A 223 -4.84 -1.47 -13.98
N GLU A 224 -5.47 -0.34 -13.68
CA GLU A 224 -4.76 0.90 -13.31
C GLU A 224 -4.01 0.74 -11.99
N VAL A 225 -4.59 0.03 -11.02
CA VAL A 225 -3.92 -0.31 -9.76
C VAL A 225 -2.66 -1.14 -10.03
N PHE A 226 -2.76 -2.19 -10.85
CA PHE A 226 -1.61 -3.01 -11.19
C PHE A 226 -0.55 -2.24 -11.96
N LYS A 227 -0.93 -1.37 -12.90
CA LYS A 227 0.03 -0.53 -13.62
C LYS A 227 0.77 0.41 -12.68
N LEU A 228 0.06 1.14 -11.81
CA LEU A 228 0.64 2.03 -10.82
C LEU A 228 1.59 1.28 -9.87
N ALA A 229 1.12 0.17 -9.30
CA ALA A 229 1.89 -0.66 -8.39
C ALA A 229 3.15 -1.22 -9.06
N THR A 230 3.02 -1.73 -10.30
CA THR A 230 4.15 -2.26 -11.06
C THR A 230 5.23 -1.20 -11.30
N LEU A 231 4.85 0.03 -11.68
CA LEU A 231 5.81 1.10 -11.91
C LEU A 231 6.60 1.44 -10.63
N LEU A 232 5.92 1.53 -9.49
CA LEU A 232 6.53 1.83 -8.20
C LEU A 232 7.37 0.66 -7.65
N LEU A 233 6.88 -0.58 -7.76
CA LEU A 233 7.61 -1.77 -7.32
C LEU A 233 8.86 -2.00 -8.16
N ARG A 234 8.78 -1.79 -9.48
CA ARG A 234 9.96 -1.82 -10.35
C ARG A 234 10.98 -0.79 -9.91
N ARG A 235 10.55 0.44 -9.61
CA ARG A 235 11.44 1.51 -9.12
C ARG A 235 12.09 1.13 -7.79
N LEU A 236 11.32 0.62 -6.84
CA LEU A 236 11.80 0.16 -5.53
C LEU A 236 12.88 -0.91 -5.66
N VAL A 237 12.67 -1.92 -6.51
CA VAL A 237 13.67 -2.96 -6.74
C VAL A 237 14.94 -2.37 -7.34
N MET A 238 14.82 -1.52 -8.38
CA MET A 238 15.98 -0.89 -9.02
C MET A 238 16.83 -0.03 -8.07
N GLU A 239 16.21 0.65 -7.11
CA GLU A 239 16.94 1.41 -6.08
C GLU A 239 17.66 0.49 -5.09
N ARG A 240 17.05 -0.64 -4.71
CA ARG A 240 17.67 -1.65 -3.82
C ARG A 240 18.84 -2.37 -4.47
N SER A 241 18.75 -2.70 -5.75
CA SER A 241 19.80 -3.38 -6.50
C SER A 241 21.02 -2.46 -6.79
N GLY A 242 20.96 -1.18 -6.44
CA GLY A 242 22.07 -0.23 -6.60
C GLY A 242 22.23 0.35 -8.01
N ASP A 243 21.34 0.02 -8.95
CA ASP A 243 21.32 0.58 -10.31
C ASP A 243 20.93 2.07 -10.32
N TYR A 244 20.34 2.58 -9.23
CA TYR A 244 20.10 3.99 -8.95
C TYR A 244 20.39 4.30 -7.47
N ALA A 245 21.65 4.46 -7.11
CA ALA A 245 22.01 4.84 -5.74
C ALA A 245 21.73 6.34 -5.47
N SER A 246 20.75 6.61 -4.60
CA SER A 246 20.88 7.68 -3.61
C SER A 246 20.00 7.35 -2.40
N PRO A 247 20.56 6.82 -1.30
CA PRO A 247 19.76 6.60 -0.09
C PRO A 247 19.52 7.95 0.58
N ALA A 248 18.28 8.45 0.52
CA ALA A 248 17.84 9.50 1.43
C ALA A 248 17.79 8.89 2.84
N ARG A 249 18.71 9.34 3.70
CA ARG A 249 18.70 9.06 5.14
C ARG A 249 17.47 9.71 5.75
N ALA A 250 16.78 8.99 6.64
CA ALA A 250 15.69 9.55 7.44
C ALA A 250 16.14 10.90 8.04
N PRO A 251 15.35 11.98 7.91
CA PRO A 251 15.61 13.19 8.67
C PRO A 251 15.61 12.84 10.15
N ASP A 252 16.65 13.31 10.86
CA ASP A 252 16.78 13.22 12.31
C ASP A 252 15.50 13.79 12.93
N PRO A 253 14.78 13.06 13.81
CA PRO A 253 13.64 13.63 14.53
C PRO A 253 14.16 14.77 15.39
N ALA A 254 14.03 15.99 14.87
CA ALA A 254 14.49 17.19 15.56
C ALA A 254 13.87 17.23 16.97
N ARG A 255 14.74 17.43 17.97
CA ARG A 255 14.38 17.65 19.36
C ARG A 255 13.30 18.74 19.51
N PRO A 256 12.45 18.65 20.54
CA PRO A 256 11.36 19.59 20.74
C PRO A 256 11.92 20.92 21.25
N HIS A 257 11.80 21.97 20.43
CA HIS A 257 11.71 23.34 20.89
C HIS A 257 11.12 24.19 19.76
N ASP A 258 9.79 24.34 19.75
CA ASP A 258 9.17 25.65 19.63
C ASP A 258 7.68 25.54 19.98
N ASP A 259 7.22 26.33 20.95
CA ASP A 259 5.81 26.48 21.36
C ASP A 259 5.05 27.31 20.30
N SER A 260 5.01 26.80 19.07
CA SER A 260 4.16 27.31 18.01
C SER A 260 2.89 26.46 17.91
N PRO A 261 1.72 27.06 17.65
CA PRO A 261 0.46 26.32 17.61
C PRO A 261 0.55 25.21 16.57
N VAL A 262 0.29 23.97 17.03
CA VAL A 262 0.35 22.72 16.27
C VAL A 262 -0.29 22.92 14.90
N SER A 263 0.54 22.94 13.86
CA SER A 263 0.09 22.93 12.47
C SER A 263 -0.76 21.67 12.27
N ALA A 264 -1.97 21.83 11.73
CA ALA A 264 -2.94 20.77 11.44
C ALA A 264 -2.50 19.85 10.28
N GLY A 265 -1.27 19.34 10.33
CA GLY A 265 -0.72 18.39 9.36
C GLY A 265 -1.00 16.93 9.75
N PRO A 266 -0.86 15.99 8.80
CA PRO A 266 -1.01 14.56 9.07
C PRO A 266 0.08 14.07 10.02
N THR A 267 -0.35 13.25 10.99
CA THR A 267 0.52 12.62 12.00
C THR A 267 1.59 11.76 11.33
N PRO A 268 2.88 11.92 11.68
CA PRO A 268 3.95 11.06 11.20
C PRO A 268 3.80 9.61 11.69
N SER A 269 4.23 8.66 10.86
CA SER A 269 4.39 7.24 11.23
C SER A 269 5.58 7.06 12.18
N ALA A 270 5.45 6.12 13.11
CA ALA A 270 6.55 5.63 13.94
C ALA A 270 7.35 4.51 13.27
N LEU A 271 6.87 3.97 12.13
CA LEU A 271 7.55 2.89 11.40
C LEU A 271 8.73 3.43 10.60
N PRO A 272 9.82 2.64 10.46
CA PRO A 272 10.90 2.99 9.55
C PRO A 272 10.40 2.99 8.10
N TYR A 273 10.84 3.99 7.33
CA TYR A 273 10.46 4.12 5.93
C TYR A 273 11.63 4.53 5.04
N VAL A 274 11.44 4.32 3.74
CA VAL A 274 12.31 4.83 2.67
C VAL A 274 11.50 5.68 1.71
N THR A 275 12.15 6.59 0.97
CA THR A 275 11.48 7.47 0.00
C THR A 275 11.87 7.10 -1.44
N LEU A 276 10.89 7.07 -2.36
CA LEU A 276 11.11 6.94 -3.81
C LEU A 276 10.96 8.29 -4.52
#